data_AF-A0A9D2XC65-F1
#
_entry.id   AF-A0A9D2XC65-F1
#
_cell.length_a   1.000
_cell.length_b   1.000
_cell.length_c   1.000
_cell.angle_alpha   90.00
_cell.angle_beta   90.00
_cell.angle_gamma   90.00
#
_symmetry.space_group_name_H-M   'P 1'
#
loop_
_entity.id
_entity.type
_entity.pdbx_description
1 polymer ?
#
loop_
_entity_poly.entity_id
_entity_poly.type
_entity_poly.pdbx_seq_one_letter_code
_entity_poly.pdbx_strand_id
1 'polypeptide(L)'
;MSDGIGQKRPNPKPVSVPYLSPLVLRKELETLLENEGDQVIYTHKFLSQHPIIFWNLVWYFRRLDLPTHLPGLILNSEHCNNGVQLPLASLSQDIKHVYVQLLWDNINLHQEPGEPLYLLWRTFLEKKGTLAPTDHQEIRILLNTIVRNIQTNDVYGPINLLIREIKRQPDRVKRQRSIYREILFLSLVALGRENIDVEAFDREYRQAYDELSPEQLKSLQRIDRPPTSSIQWCLKCFGPPVI
;
A
#
# COMPACT_ATOMS: atom_id res chain seq x y z
N MET A 1 -14.88 24.09 -29.60
CA MET A 1 -14.20 24.07 -28.29
C MET A 1 -13.46 22.74 -28.24
N SER A 2 -12.13 22.79 -28.30
CA SER A 2 -11.31 21.61 -28.55
C SER A 2 -11.25 20.72 -27.32
N ASP A 3 -11.66 19.47 -27.47
CA ASP A 3 -11.52 18.42 -26.47
C ASP A 3 -10.04 18.24 -26.09
N GLY A 4 -9.73 18.51 -24.83
CA GLY A 4 -8.42 18.30 -24.22
C GLY A 4 -8.17 16.83 -23.92
N ILE A 5 -8.10 16.00 -24.96
CA ILE A 5 -7.62 14.62 -24.86
C ILE A 5 -6.09 14.69 -24.84
N GLY A 6 -5.48 14.81 -23.65
CA GLY A 6 -4.02 14.76 -23.55
C GLY A 6 -3.40 15.21 -22.24
N GLN A 7 -4.11 15.94 -21.37
CA GLN A 7 -3.59 16.22 -20.04
C GLN A 7 -3.86 15.04 -19.12
N LYS A 8 -2.79 14.40 -18.60
CA LYS A 8 -2.88 13.44 -17.48
C LYS A 8 -3.65 14.13 -16.36
N ARG A 9 -4.91 13.74 -16.17
CA ARG A 9 -5.75 14.29 -15.10
C ARG A 9 -5.06 13.97 -13.77
N PRO A 10 -5.00 14.93 -12.83
CA PRO A 10 -4.46 14.66 -11.51
C PRO A 10 -5.30 13.57 -10.84
N ASN A 11 -4.65 12.64 -10.14
CA ASN A 11 -5.36 11.63 -9.38
C ASN A 11 -6.31 12.29 -8.36
N PRO A 12 -7.51 11.74 -8.14
CA PRO A 12 -8.41 12.27 -7.13
C PRO A 12 -7.74 12.24 -5.75
N LYS A 13 -8.13 13.17 -4.87
CA LYS A 13 -7.62 13.18 -3.50
C LYS A 13 -7.97 11.85 -2.80
N PRO A 14 -7.07 11.28 -1.99
CA PRO A 14 -7.39 10.09 -1.20
C PRO A 14 -8.62 10.33 -0.32
N VAL A 15 -9.50 9.33 -0.24
CA VAL A 15 -10.68 9.33 0.62
C VAL A 15 -10.46 8.30 1.74
N SER A 16 -10.80 8.69 2.97
CA SER A 16 -10.80 7.80 4.13
C SER A 16 -12.21 7.64 4.65
N VAL A 17 -12.68 6.40 4.74
CA VAL A 17 -13.97 6.07 5.38
C VAL A 17 -13.77 5.10 6.55
N PRO A 18 -14.65 5.12 7.55
CA PRO A 18 -14.64 4.11 8.61
C PRO A 18 -14.79 2.70 8.04
N TYR A 19 -13.98 1.78 8.57
CA TYR A 19 -14.19 0.36 8.33
C TYR A 19 -15.39 -0.14 9.14
N LEU A 20 -16.32 -0.84 8.48
CA LEU A 20 -17.48 -1.43 9.11
C LEU A 20 -17.29 -2.95 9.25
N SER A 21 -17.59 -3.48 10.43
CA SER A 21 -17.68 -4.93 10.61
C SER A 21 -18.83 -5.50 9.77
N PRO A 22 -18.82 -6.80 9.42
CA PRO A 22 -19.86 -7.37 8.56
C PRO A 22 -21.28 -7.17 9.10
N LEU A 23 -21.45 -7.23 10.43
CA LEU A 23 -22.75 -7.02 11.08
C LEU A 23 -23.23 -5.58 10.98
N VAL A 24 -22.33 -4.62 11.21
CA VAL A 24 -22.68 -3.19 11.11
C VAL A 24 -22.97 -2.85 9.65
N LEU A 25 -22.13 -3.29 8.71
CA LEU A 25 -22.36 -3.05 7.28
C LEU A 25 -23.71 -3.61 6.81
N ARG A 26 -24.06 -4.82 7.25
CA ARG A 26 -25.36 -5.42 6.93
C ARG A 26 -26.51 -4.55 7.43
N LYS A 27 -26.47 -4.14 8.71
CA LYS A 27 -27.51 -3.28 9.29
C LYS A 27 -27.65 -1.96 8.53
N GLU A 28 -26.53 -1.26 8.30
CA GLU A 28 -26.53 0.02 7.61
C GLU A 28 -27.07 -0.12 6.16
N LEU A 29 -26.74 -1.22 5.47
CA LEU A 29 -27.28 -1.51 4.15
C LEU A 29 -28.78 -1.81 4.18
N GLU A 30 -29.26 -2.64 5.11
CA GLU A 30 -30.69 -2.95 5.27
C GLU A 30 -31.49 -1.67 5.55
N THR A 31 -31.01 -0.82 6.46
CA THR A 31 -31.62 0.48 6.77
C THR A 31 -31.62 1.43 5.57
N LEU A 32 -30.54 1.46 4.77
CA LEU A 32 -30.50 2.26 3.55
C LEU A 32 -31.58 1.82 2.56
N LEU A 33 -31.71 0.51 2.33
CA LEU A 33 -32.67 -0.05 1.38
C LEU A 33 -34.11 0.14 1.84
N GLU A 34 -34.39 0.07 3.14
CA GLU A 34 -35.71 0.35 3.73
C GLU A 34 -36.14 1.81 3.53
N ASN A 35 -35.20 2.77 3.64
CA ASN A 35 -35.50 4.19 3.59
C ASN A 35 -35.49 4.78 2.17
N GLU A 36 -34.54 4.36 1.33
CA GLU A 36 -34.31 4.96 0.00
C GLU A 36 -34.67 4.02 -1.17
N GLY A 37 -35.05 2.78 -0.86
CA GLY A 37 -35.36 1.76 -1.85
C GLY A 37 -34.11 1.09 -2.44
N ASP A 38 -34.32 0.01 -3.20
CA ASP A 38 -33.25 -0.79 -3.78
C ASP A 38 -32.52 -0.10 -4.94
N GLN A 39 -33.17 0.87 -5.60
CA GLN A 39 -32.58 1.60 -6.72
C GLN A 39 -31.34 2.40 -6.33
N VAL A 40 -31.24 2.82 -5.06
CA VAL A 40 -30.13 3.68 -4.57
C VAL A 40 -28.76 3.07 -4.90
N ILE A 41 -28.58 1.76 -4.71
CA ILE A 41 -27.30 1.06 -4.89
C ILE A 41 -26.92 0.82 -6.37
N TYR A 42 -27.78 1.20 -7.32
CA TYR A 42 -27.50 1.13 -8.76
C TYR A 42 -27.19 2.50 -9.36
N THR A 43 -27.28 3.58 -8.57
CA THR A 43 -27.07 4.94 -9.05
C THR A 43 -25.68 5.46 -8.75
N HIS A 44 -25.19 6.39 -9.58
CA HIS A 44 -23.92 7.11 -9.33
C HIS A 44 -23.93 7.92 -8.03
N LYS A 45 -25.13 8.25 -7.52
CA LYS A 45 -25.32 8.96 -6.25
C LYS A 45 -24.96 8.11 -5.03
N PHE A 46 -24.94 6.78 -5.17
CA PHE A 46 -24.61 5.90 -4.04
C PHE A 46 -23.24 6.19 -3.44
N LEU A 47 -22.22 6.40 -4.29
CA LEU A 47 -20.87 6.73 -3.84
C LEU A 47 -20.80 8.11 -3.18
N SER A 48 -21.52 9.12 -3.69
CA SER A 48 -21.46 10.47 -3.13
C SER A 48 -22.30 10.65 -1.87
N GLN A 49 -23.46 10.01 -1.79
CA GLN A 49 -24.37 10.13 -0.65
C GLN A 49 -24.01 9.16 0.48
N HIS A 50 -23.57 7.94 0.14
CA HIS A 50 -23.32 6.85 1.10
C HIS A 50 -21.90 6.26 0.96
N PRO A 51 -20.83 7.08 1.00
CA PRO A 51 -19.47 6.63 0.71
C PRO A 51 -18.97 5.54 1.66
N ILE A 52 -19.39 5.57 2.93
CA ILE A 52 -18.97 4.58 3.93
C ILE A 52 -19.48 3.19 3.56
N ILE A 53 -20.76 3.07 3.23
CA ILE A 53 -21.39 1.80 2.84
C ILE A 53 -20.79 1.32 1.52
N PHE A 54 -20.70 2.21 0.53
CA PHE A 54 -20.14 1.90 -0.80
C PHE A 54 -18.74 1.27 -0.73
N TRP A 55 -17.79 1.95 -0.08
CA TRP A 55 -16.40 1.48 -0.03
C TRP A 55 -16.23 0.20 0.78
N ASN A 56 -17.02 0.02 1.86
CA ASN A 56 -17.02 -1.24 2.60
C ASN A 56 -17.59 -2.39 1.76
N LEU A 57 -18.65 -2.16 0.96
CA LEU A 57 -19.15 -3.18 0.04
C LEU A 57 -18.13 -3.52 -1.05
N VAL A 58 -17.53 -2.52 -1.71
CA VAL A 58 -16.44 -2.75 -2.68
C VAL A 58 -15.33 -3.59 -2.06
N TRP A 59 -14.95 -3.29 -0.82
CA TRP A 59 -13.95 -4.03 -0.07
C TRP A 59 -14.35 -5.51 0.14
N TYR A 60 -15.51 -5.79 0.74
CA TYR A 60 -15.93 -7.16 1.02
C TYR A 60 -16.18 -7.97 -0.25
N PHE A 61 -16.82 -7.39 -1.27
CA PHE A 61 -17.07 -8.10 -2.53
C PHE A 61 -15.76 -8.45 -3.24
N ARG A 62 -14.79 -7.52 -3.27
CA ARG A 62 -13.46 -7.81 -3.81
C ARG A 62 -12.74 -8.92 -3.02
N ARG A 63 -12.86 -8.90 -1.69
CA ARG A 63 -12.21 -9.86 -0.80
C ARG A 63 -12.79 -11.27 -0.89
N LEU A 64 -14.11 -11.36 -0.98
CA LEU A 64 -14.85 -12.62 -1.03
C LEU A 64 -14.98 -13.16 -2.46
N ASP A 65 -14.40 -12.47 -3.44
CA ASP A 65 -14.50 -12.78 -4.87
C ASP A 65 -15.96 -12.89 -5.35
N LEU A 66 -16.81 -11.97 -4.87
CA LEU A 66 -18.22 -11.93 -5.21
C LEU A 66 -18.46 -11.05 -6.45
N PRO A 67 -19.38 -11.44 -7.34
CA PRO A 67 -19.74 -10.62 -8.49
C PRO A 67 -20.39 -9.32 -8.03
N THR A 68 -19.99 -8.19 -8.65
CA THR A 68 -20.53 -6.86 -8.31
C THR A 68 -20.38 -5.86 -9.44
N HIS A 69 -21.35 -4.94 -9.55
CA HIS A 69 -21.30 -3.78 -10.43
C HIS A 69 -20.75 -2.51 -9.74
N LEU A 70 -20.49 -2.56 -8.42
CA LEU A 70 -20.11 -1.40 -7.62
C LEU A 70 -18.87 -0.66 -8.16
N PRO A 71 -17.78 -1.33 -8.62
CA PRO A 71 -16.66 -0.62 -9.21
C PRO A 71 -17.04 0.24 -10.42
N GLY A 72 -18.00 -0.19 -11.24
CA GLY A 72 -18.47 0.59 -12.39
C GLY A 72 -19.11 1.92 -12.01
N LEU A 73 -19.69 2.03 -10.80
CA LEU A 73 -20.29 3.28 -10.31
C LEU A 73 -19.24 4.36 -10.02
N ILE A 74 -17.98 3.98 -9.83
CA ILE A 74 -16.87 4.92 -9.58
C ILE A 74 -16.67 5.85 -10.80
N LEU A 75 -16.78 5.31 -12.02
CA LEU A 75 -16.53 6.08 -13.24
C LEU A 75 -17.54 7.22 -13.46
N ASN A 76 -18.75 7.04 -12.98
CA ASN A 76 -19.84 8.01 -13.08
C ASN A 76 -19.95 8.93 -11.86
N SER A 77 -19.08 8.75 -10.87
CA SER A 77 -19.12 9.54 -9.65
C SER A 77 -18.50 10.92 -9.85
N GLU A 78 -19.18 11.94 -9.35
CA GLU A 78 -18.65 13.31 -9.31
C GLU A 78 -17.30 13.38 -8.58
N HIS A 79 -17.11 12.56 -7.54
CA HIS A 79 -15.88 12.51 -6.75
C HIS A 79 -14.64 12.05 -7.54
N CYS A 80 -14.84 11.22 -8.56
CA CYS A 80 -13.74 10.64 -9.33
C CYS A 80 -13.60 11.27 -10.72
N ASN A 81 -14.68 11.83 -11.28
CA ASN A 81 -14.71 12.34 -12.65
C ASN A 81 -15.11 13.82 -12.78
N ASN A 82 -15.10 14.59 -11.68
CA ASN A 82 -15.45 16.02 -11.64
C ASN A 82 -16.79 16.35 -12.35
N GLY A 83 -17.77 15.45 -12.24
CA GLY A 83 -19.09 15.61 -12.84
C GLY A 83 -19.21 15.24 -14.32
N VAL A 84 -18.16 14.71 -14.96
CA VAL A 84 -18.28 14.11 -16.30
C VAL A 84 -19.08 12.81 -16.18
N GLN A 85 -20.32 12.82 -16.63
CA GLN A 85 -21.17 11.63 -16.67
C GLN A 85 -20.86 10.82 -17.92
N LEU A 86 -20.48 9.55 -17.76
CA LEU A 86 -20.40 8.62 -18.89
C LEU A 86 -21.79 8.00 -19.13
N PRO A 87 -22.12 7.59 -20.37
CA PRO A 87 -23.42 7.00 -20.67
C PRO A 87 -23.69 5.74 -19.84
N LEU A 88 -24.78 5.73 -19.07
CA LEU A 88 -25.20 4.62 -18.18
C LEU A 88 -25.41 3.28 -18.91
N ALA A 89 -25.67 3.30 -20.22
CA ALA A 89 -25.83 2.10 -21.05
C ALA A 89 -24.56 1.22 -21.13
N SER A 90 -23.41 1.74 -20.69
CA SER A 90 -22.10 1.08 -20.77
C SER A 90 -21.63 0.44 -19.46
N LEU A 91 -22.39 0.53 -18.37
CA LEU A 91 -21.98 0.10 -17.01
C LEU A 91 -21.37 -1.31 -16.95
N SER A 92 -21.87 -2.26 -17.76
CA SER A 92 -21.36 -3.64 -17.81
C SER A 92 -20.00 -3.77 -18.53
N GLN A 93 -19.71 -2.89 -19.49
CA GLN A 93 -18.41 -2.77 -20.14
C GLN A 93 -17.44 -1.94 -19.30
N ASP A 94 -17.98 -1.02 -18.49
CA ASP A 94 -17.24 -0.04 -17.69
C ASP A 94 -16.51 -0.62 -16.48
N ILE A 95 -17.00 -1.72 -15.89
CA ILE A 95 -16.32 -2.41 -14.77
C ILE A 95 -14.88 -2.81 -15.16
N LYS A 96 -14.63 -3.12 -16.44
CA LYS A 96 -13.29 -3.48 -16.94
C LYS A 96 -12.29 -2.33 -16.89
N HIS A 97 -12.76 -1.09 -16.80
CA HIS A 97 -11.93 0.11 -16.71
C HIS A 97 -11.59 0.47 -15.26
N VAL A 98 -12.11 -0.26 -14.27
CA VAL A 98 -11.85 -0.02 -12.85
C VAL A 98 -11.12 -1.22 -12.25
N TYR A 99 -9.94 -0.96 -11.71
CA TYR A 99 -9.14 -1.96 -11.02
C TYR A 99 -9.07 -1.65 -9.52
N VAL A 100 -9.49 -2.60 -8.69
CA VAL A 100 -9.42 -2.50 -7.22
C VAL A 100 -8.28 -3.38 -6.73
N GLN A 101 -7.28 -2.75 -6.14
CA GLN A 101 -6.06 -3.39 -5.65
C GLN A 101 -5.86 -3.16 -4.16
N LEU A 102 -5.46 -4.21 -3.47
CA LEU A 102 -5.00 -4.12 -2.09
C LEU A 102 -3.53 -3.74 -2.05
N LEU A 103 -3.22 -2.69 -1.30
CA LEU A 103 -1.85 -2.22 -1.12
C LEU A 103 -1.38 -2.57 0.29
N TRP A 104 -0.15 -3.07 0.40
CA TRP A 104 0.52 -3.22 1.70
C TRP A 104 1.11 -1.90 2.19
N ASP A 105 1.36 -0.97 1.27
CA ASP A 105 1.88 0.35 1.55
C ASP A 105 1.05 1.45 0.87
N ASN A 106 0.79 2.53 1.62
CA ASN A 106 0.22 3.74 1.07
C ASN A 106 1.04 4.92 1.59
N ILE A 107 1.91 5.45 0.73
CA ILE A 107 2.84 6.53 1.07
C ILE A 107 2.14 7.80 1.57
N ASN A 108 0.87 8.02 1.18
CA ASN A 108 0.11 9.19 1.62
C ASN A 108 -0.32 9.09 3.09
N LEU A 109 -0.22 7.91 3.71
CA LEU A 109 -0.51 7.71 5.13
C LEU A 109 0.73 7.88 6.01
N HIS A 110 1.92 7.92 5.40
CA HIS A 110 3.20 8.08 6.08
C HIS A 110 3.50 9.56 6.30
N GLN A 111 3.95 9.90 7.51
CA GLN A 111 4.32 11.27 7.90
C GLN A 111 5.79 11.36 8.34
N GLU A 112 6.53 10.26 8.21
CA GLU A 112 7.96 10.16 8.46
C GLU A 112 8.76 10.95 7.41
N PRO A 113 9.87 11.59 7.80
CA PRO A 113 10.72 12.32 6.87
C PRO A 113 11.42 11.39 5.86
N GLY A 114 11.56 11.87 4.62
CA GLY A 114 12.23 11.15 3.53
C GLY A 114 11.34 10.10 2.87
N GLU A 115 11.83 9.50 1.78
CA GLU A 115 11.11 8.47 1.01
C GLU A 115 11.45 7.05 1.52
N PRO A 116 10.51 6.09 1.41
CA PRO A 116 10.81 4.67 1.65
C PRO A 116 11.91 4.14 0.72
N LEU A 117 12.73 3.20 1.21
CA LEU A 117 13.84 2.62 0.43
C LEU A 117 13.39 2.02 -0.92
N TYR A 118 12.23 1.36 -0.97
CA TYR A 118 11.70 0.75 -2.20
C TYR A 118 11.35 1.80 -3.26
N LEU A 119 10.91 2.99 -2.85
CA LEU A 119 10.56 4.08 -3.77
C LEU A 119 11.82 4.80 -4.27
N LEU A 120 12.82 4.95 -3.40
CA LEU A 120 14.15 5.41 -3.80
C LEU A 120 14.75 4.46 -4.86
N TRP A 121 14.62 3.15 -4.66
CA TRP A 121 15.04 2.16 -5.66
C TRP A 121 14.35 2.35 -7.01
N ARG A 122 13.01 2.47 -7.03
CA ARG A 122 12.23 2.76 -8.25
C ARG A 122 12.71 4.03 -8.95
N THR A 123 12.88 5.11 -8.18
CA THR A 123 13.34 6.40 -8.69
C THR A 123 14.71 6.29 -9.37
N PHE A 124 15.64 5.53 -8.77
CA PHE A 124 16.96 5.33 -9.36
C PHE A 124 16.95 4.41 -10.59
N LEU A 125 16.04 3.43 -10.65
CA LEU A 125 15.83 2.62 -11.84
C LEU A 125 15.27 3.45 -13.00
N GLU A 126 14.27 4.29 -12.75
CA GLU A 126 13.68 5.16 -13.78
C GLU A 126 14.67 6.21 -14.31
N LYS A 127 15.52 6.74 -13.43
CA LYS A 127 16.54 7.75 -13.78
C LYS A 127 17.88 7.13 -14.17
N LYS A 128 17.91 5.84 -14.50
CA LYS A 128 19.13 5.16 -14.92
C LYS A 128 19.64 5.78 -16.24
N GLY A 129 20.85 6.34 -16.22
CA GLY A 129 21.48 7.00 -17.36
C GLY A 129 21.34 8.52 -17.41
N THR A 130 20.52 9.14 -16.55
CA THR A 130 20.40 10.61 -16.45
C THR A 130 21.10 11.19 -15.23
N LEU A 131 21.21 10.40 -14.16
CA LEU A 131 21.93 10.78 -12.93
C LEU A 131 23.44 10.57 -13.10
N ALA A 132 24.23 11.53 -12.64
CA ALA A 132 25.68 11.41 -12.60
C ALA A 132 26.10 10.27 -11.64
N PRO A 133 27.30 9.69 -11.81
CA PRO A 133 27.78 8.62 -10.94
C PRO A 133 27.82 8.99 -9.45
N THR A 134 28.04 10.28 -9.14
CA THR A 134 28.15 10.79 -7.76
C THR A 134 26.81 11.18 -7.14
N ASP A 135 25.73 11.26 -7.94
CA ASP A 135 24.43 11.68 -7.42
C ASP A 135 23.86 10.63 -6.48
N HIS A 136 23.49 11.07 -5.27
CA HIS A 136 22.91 10.21 -4.22
C HIS A 136 23.77 8.97 -3.90
N GLN A 137 25.09 9.08 -4.01
CA GLN A 137 26.01 7.95 -3.88
C GLN A 137 25.85 7.17 -2.56
N GLU A 138 25.72 7.85 -1.42
CA GLU A 138 25.52 7.20 -0.11
C GLU A 138 24.28 6.31 -0.09
N ILE A 139 23.15 6.83 -0.57
CA ILE A 139 21.86 6.13 -0.60
C ILE A 139 21.92 4.95 -1.58
N ARG A 140 22.55 5.14 -2.74
CA ARG A 140 22.73 4.06 -3.71
C ARG A 140 23.58 2.92 -3.14
N ILE A 141 24.67 3.24 -2.44
CA ILE A 141 25.51 2.23 -1.78
C ILE A 141 24.68 1.49 -0.73
N LEU A 142 23.92 2.20 0.12
CA LEU A 142 23.06 1.59 1.13
C LEU A 142 22.07 0.60 0.51
N LEU A 143 21.30 1.04 -0.50
CA LEU A 143 20.30 0.21 -1.18
C LEU A 143 20.92 -1.05 -1.80
N ASN A 144 22.00 -0.89 -2.57
CA ASN A 144 22.67 -2.03 -3.22
C ASN A 144 23.28 -2.99 -2.18
N THR A 145 23.79 -2.48 -1.06
CA THR A 145 24.32 -3.33 0.00
C THR A 145 23.22 -4.16 0.65
N ILE A 146 22.07 -3.55 0.95
CA ILE A 146 20.91 -4.29 1.48
C ILE A 146 20.48 -5.37 0.49
N VAL A 147 20.27 -5.02 -0.78
CA VAL A 147 19.86 -5.99 -1.81
C VAL A 147 20.86 -7.14 -1.93
N ARG A 148 22.16 -6.86 -1.91
CA ARG A 148 23.21 -7.89 -1.96
C ARG A 148 23.19 -8.82 -0.75
N ASN A 149 23.00 -8.28 0.45
CA ASN A 149 22.90 -9.10 1.67
C ASN A 149 21.70 -10.04 1.59
N ILE A 150 20.54 -9.56 1.13
CA ILE A 150 19.34 -10.38 0.96
C ILE A 150 19.55 -11.47 -0.09
N GLN A 151 20.25 -11.20 -1.18
CA GLN A 151 20.62 -12.23 -2.18
C GLN A 151 21.51 -13.34 -1.59
N THR A 152 22.23 -13.06 -0.50
CA THR A 152 23.03 -14.04 0.24
C THR A 152 22.34 -14.57 1.50
N ASN A 153 21.00 -14.40 1.62
CA ASN A 153 20.19 -14.77 2.79
C ASN A 153 20.68 -14.14 4.12
N ASP A 154 21.31 -12.96 4.07
CA ASP A 154 21.70 -12.20 5.25
C ASP A 154 20.71 -11.06 5.51
N VAL A 155 19.87 -11.23 6.54
CA VAL A 155 18.95 -10.18 7.03
C VAL A 155 19.57 -9.38 8.19
N TYR A 156 20.55 -9.94 8.91
CA TYR A 156 21.22 -9.29 10.03
C TYR A 156 22.05 -8.08 9.57
N GLY A 157 22.76 -8.20 8.46
CA GLY A 157 23.52 -7.10 7.84
C GLY A 157 22.65 -5.88 7.55
N PRO A 158 21.54 -6.00 6.79
CA PRO A 158 20.57 -4.93 6.56
C PRO A 158 20.02 -4.28 7.84
N ILE A 159 19.64 -5.08 8.85
CA ILE A 159 19.14 -4.55 10.14
C ILE A 159 20.21 -3.64 10.76
N ASN A 160 21.46 -4.09 10.80
CA ASN A 160 22.58 -3.31 11.34
C ASN A 160 22.86 -2.01 10.59
N LEU A 161 22.78 -2.05 9.26
CA LEU A 161 22.97 -0.86 8.43
C LEU A 161 21.90 0.19 8.75
N LEU A 162 20.65 -0.22 8.89
CA LEU A 162 19.55 0.70 9.21
C LEU A 162 19.61 1.23 10.66
N ILE A 163 20.03 0.41 11.62
CA ILE A 163 20.30 0.88 13.00
C ILE A 163 21.37 1.98 12.99
N ARG A 164 22.43 1.84 12.19
CA ARG A 164 23.48 2.86 12.08
C ARG A 164 22.94 4.16 11.48
N GLU A 165 22.07 4.08 10.46
CA GLU A 165 21.47 5.27 9.86
C GLU A 165 20.52 6.00 10.83
N ILE A 166 19.75 5.25 11.62
CA ILE A 166 18.92 5.82 12.70
C ILE A 166 19.80 6.56 13.71
N LYS A 167 20.90 5.96 14.14
CA LYS A 167 21.86 6.60 15.08
C LYS A 167 22.51 7.85 14.50
N ARG A 168 22.71 7.93 13.17
CA ARG A 168 23.29 9.10 12.49
C ARG A 168 22.34 10.31 12.48
N GLN A 169 21.03 10.10 12.64
CA GLN A 169 20.01 11.14 12.53
C GLN A 169 19.09 11.19 13.75
N PRO A 170 19.60 11.57 14.94
CA PRO A 170 18.85 11.55 16.20
C PRO A 170 17.62 12.48 16.20
N ASP A 171 17.58 13.52 15.36
CA ASP A 171 16.42 14.41 15.25
C ASP A 171 15.21 13.77 14.53
N ARG A 172 15.43 12.65 13.81
CA ARG A 172 14.35 11.88 13.14
C ARG A 172 13.64 10.88 14.05
N VAL A 173 14.08 10.74 15.30
CA VAL A 173 13.63 9.68 16.24
C VAL A 173 12.13 9.75 16.57
N LYS A 174 11.46 10.89 16.37
CA LYS A 174 10.03 11.03 16.71
C LYS A 174 9.12 10.17 15.83
N ARG A 175 9.49 9.91 14.56
CA ARG A 175 8.72 9.07 13.63
C ARG A 175 9.66 8.40 12.62
N GLN A 176 9.78 7.08 12.72
CA GLN A 176 10.61 6.26 11.84
C GLN A 176 9.77 5.18 11.16
N ARG A 177 10.19 4.76 9.96
CA ARG A 177 9.59 3.62 9.28
C ARG A 177 10.14 2.33 9.89
N SER A 178 9.29 1.29 9.89
CA SER A 178 9.68 -0.04 10.35
C SER A 178 10.83 -0.58 9.50
N ILE A 179 11.95 -0.93 10.14
CA ILE A 179 13.10 -1.57 9.50
C ILE A 179 12.67 -2.84 8.76
N TYR A 180 11.80 -3.63 9.39
CA TYR A 180 11.21 -4.81 8.77
C TYR A 180 10.53 -4.46 7.43
N ARG A 181 9.68 -3.43 7.41
CA ARG A 181 9.00 -2.99 6.17
C ARG A 181 9.98 -2.43 5.15
N GLU A 182 10.96 -1.62 5.56
CA GLU A 182 11.95 -1.05 4.65
C GLU A 182 12.75 -2.14 3.93
N ILE A 183 13.22 -3.16 4.68
CA ILE A 183 13.99 -4.28 4.11
C ILE A 183 13.08 -5.16 3.24
N LEU A 184 11.91 -5.58 3.74
CA LEU A 184 11.00 -6.46 3.00
C LEU A 184 10.54 -5.80 1.70
N PHE A 185 10.12 -4.54 1.75
CA PHE A 185 9.56 -3.87 0.58
C PHE A 185 10.64 -3.56 -0.45
N LEU A 186 11.83 -3.16 -0.01
CA LEU A 186 12.97 -3.02 -0.91
C LEU A 186 13.29 -4.37 -1.57
N SER A 187 13.32 -5.46 -0.80
CA SER A 187 13.62 -6.79 -1.33
C SER A 187 12.61 -7.21 -2.41
N LEU A 188 11.31 -7.05 -2.14
CA LEU A 188 10.24 -7.39 -3.08
C LEU A 188 10.32 -6.57 -4.38
N VAL A 189 10.64 -5.27 -4.28
CA VAL A 189 10.71 -4.39 -5.45
C VAL A 189 12.02 -4.54 -6.21
N ALA A 190 13.14 -4.78 -5.52
CA ALA A 190 14.46 -4.87 -6.13
C ALA A 190 14.77 -6.24 -6.73
N LEU A 191 14.32 -7.31 -6.06
CA LEU A 191 14.61 -8.69 -6.46
C LEU A 191 13.45 -9.34 -7.21
N GLY A 192 12.27 -8.72 -7.24
CA GLY A 192 11.07 -9.32 -7.80
C GLY A 192 10.35 -10.19 -6.78
N ARG A 193 9.03 -10.06 -6.72
CA ARG A 193 8.21 -10.72 -5.71
C ARG A 193 8.22 -12.24 -5.85
N GLU A 194 8.33 -12.73 -7.08
CA GLU A 194 8.48 -14.15 -7.40
C GLU A 194 9.77 -14.77 -6.85
N ASN A 195 10.78 -13.95 -6.52
CA ASN A 195 12.06 -14.39 -6.00
C ASN A 195 12.18 -14.28 -4.47
N ILE A 196 11.14 -13.78 -3.79
CA ILE A 196 11.13 -13.61 -2.33
C ILE A 196 9.99 -14.42 -1.72
N ASP A 197 10.36 -15.47 -1.00
CA ASP A 197 9.45 -16.16 -0.08
C ASP A 197 9.32 -15.33 1.21
N VAL A 198 8.16 -14.69 1.40
CA VAL A 198 7.87 -13.85 2.57
C VAL A 198 7.87 -14.68 3.86
N GLU A 199 7.40 -15.94 3.83
CA GLU A 199 7.41 -16.79 5.03
C GLU A 199 8.86 -17.16 5.41
N ALA A 200 9.74 -17.36 4.44
CA ALA A 200 11.17 -17.56 4.69
C ALA A 200 11.83 -16.28 5.22
N PHE A 201 11.58 -15.15 4.57
CA PHE A 201 12.08 -13.85 5.00
C PHE A 201 11.70 -13.55 6.45
N ASP A 202 10.45 -13.82 6.85
CA ASP A 202 9.98 -13.61 8.22
C ASP A 202 10.73 -14.45 9.26
N ARG A 203 11.12 -15.68 8.91
CA ARG A 203 11.91 -16.55 9.79
C ARG A 203 13.33 -16.00 9.95
N GLU A 204 13.97 -15.65 8.84
CA GLU A 204 15.32 -15.06 8.83
C GLU A 204 15.35 -13.73 9.58
N TYR A 205 14.35 -12.86 9.37
CA TYR A 205 14.24 -11.59 10.09
C TYR A 205 14.06 -11.81 11.59
N ARG A 206 13.24 -12.79 12.00
CA ARG A 206 13.07 -13.12 13.43
C ARG A 206 14.38 -13.60 14.05
N GLN A 207 15.06 -14.54 13.40
CA GLN A 207 16.35 -15.04 13.87
C GLN A 207 17.38 -13.90 13.99
N ALA A 208 17.53 -13.09 12.94
CA ALA A 208 18.45 -11.96 12.94
C ALA A 208 18.10 -10.91 14.02
N TYR A 209 16.81 -10.69 14.28
CA TYR A 209 16.35 -9.78 15.35
C TYR A 209 16.68 -10.33 16.74
N ASP A 210 16.52 -11.64 16.96
CA ASP A 210 16.80 -12.31 18.23
C ASP A 210 18.31 -12.32 18.56
N GLU A 211 19.17 -12.23 17.54
CA GLU A 211 20.63 -12.11 17.68
C GLU A 211 21.11 -10.68 17.99
N LEU A 212 20.22 -9.68 18.04
CA LEU A 212 20.59 -8.30 18.34
C LEU A 212 21.00 -8.12 19.81
N SER A 213 22.11 -7.41 20.01
CA SER A 213 22.58 -7.01 21.33
C SER A 213 21.62 -6.03 22.01
N PRO A 214 21.65 -5.94 23.36
CA PRO A 214 20.85 -4.96 24.10
C PRO A 214 21.07 -3.50 23.65
N GLU A 215 22.28 -3.16 23.17
CA GLU A 215 22.61 -1.81 22.70
C GLU A 215 22.03 -1.51 21.31
N GLN A 216 21.89 -2.52 20.45
CA GLN A 216 21.18 -2.39 19.18
C GLN A 216 19.67 -2.21 19.42
N LEU A 217 19.11 -3.00 20.33
CA LEU A 217 17.68 -2.97 20.66
C LEU A 217 17.21 -1.62 21.22
N LYS A 218 18.08 -0.85 21.89
CA LYS A 218 17.76 0.51 22.38
C LYS A 218 17.42 1.51 21.26
N SER A 219 17.91 1.27 20.04
CA SER A 219 17.64 2.12 18.88
C SER A 219 16.37 1.73 18.12
N LEU A 220 15.76 0.60 18.47
CA LEU A 220 14.59 0.05 17.78
C LEU A 220 13.30 0.36 18.52
N GLN A 221 12.22 0.47 17.76
CA GLN A 221 10.86 0.66 18.25
C GLN A 221 10.05 -0.63 18.14
N ARG A 222 8.85 -0.65 18.75
CA ARG A 222 7.95 -1.82 18.67
C ARG A 222 7.59 -2.21 17.23
N ILE A 223 7.56 -1.25 16.32
CA ILE A 223 7.27 -1.45 14.89
C ILE A 223 8.38 -2.19 14.14
N ASP A 224 9.58 -2.28 14.71
CA ASP A 224 10.74 -2.99 14.12
C ASP A 224 10.78 -4.47 14.52
N ARG A 225 9.90 -4.89 15.44
CA ARG A 225 9.82 -6.29 15.86
C ARG A 225 9.34 -7.17 14.71
N PRO A 226 9.78 -8.44 14.67
CA PRO A 226 9.25 -9.42 13.72
C PRO A 226 7.73 -9.51 13.83
N PRO A 227 7.00 -9.73 12.72
CA PRO A 227 5.55 -9.91 12.76
C PRO A 227 5.19 -11.11 13.64
N THR A 228 4.11 -11.00 14.42
CA THR A 228 3.58 -12.11 15.22
C THR A 228 2.86 -13.11 14.32
N SER A 229 2.66 -14.34 14.78
CA SER A 229 1.92 -15.37 14.01
C SER A 229 0.54 -14.90 13.57
N SER A 230 -0.17 -14.12 14.39
CA SER A 230 -1.46 -13.54 14.02
C SER A 230 -1.34 -12.54 12.87
N ILE A 231 -0.30 -11.70 12.87
CA ILE A 231 -0.02 -10.75 11.78
C ILE A 231 0.33 -11.51 10.50
N GLN A 232 1.20 -12.52 10.59
CA GLN A 232 1.58 -13.36 9.44
C GLN A 232 0.36 -14.05 8.82
N TRP A 233 -0.53 -14.59 9.65
CA TRP A 233 -1.77 -15.21 9.20
C TRP A 233 -2.71 -14.20 8.54
N CYS A 234 -2.84 -13.00 9.12
CA CYS A 234 -3.57 -11.91 8.47
C CYS A 234 -2.97 -11.57 7.10
N LEU A 235 -1.66 -11.38 6.98
CA LEU A 235 -1.03 -11.07 5.68
C LEU A 235 -1.31 -12.18 4.65
N LYS A 236 -1.26 -13.45 5.07
CA LYS A 236 -1.62 -14.59 4.22
C LYS A 236 -3.08 -14.56 3.76
N CYS A 237 -4.00 -14.24 4.65
CA CYS A 237 -5.44 -14.16 4.34
C CYS A 237 -5.82 -12.95 3.48
N PHE A 238 -5.08 -11.84 3.57
CA PHE A 238 -5.33 -10.64 2.76
C PHE A 238 -4.66 -10.71 1.39
N GLY A 239 -3.90 -11.77 1.14
CA GLY A 239 -3.26 -12.02 -0.12
C GLY A 239 -1.95 -11.26 -0.27
N PRO A 240 -1.32 -11.45 -1.43
CA PRO A 240 0.08 -11.13 -1.57
C PRO A 240 0.36 -9.62 -1.62
N PRO A 241 1.60 -9.18 -1.28
CA PRO A 241 1.95 -7.77 -1.29
C PRO A 241 1.82 -7.16 -2.68
N VAL A 242 1.10 -6.04 -2.73
CA VAL A 242 1.28 -5.02 -3.77
C VAL A 242 1.89 -3.82 -3.07
N ILE A 243 3.03 -3.40 -3.60
CA ILE A 243 3.87 -2.28 -3.15
C ILE A 243 4.08 -1.39 -4.37
#